data_AF-A0A918X6Y2-F1
#
_entry.id   AF-A0A918X6Y2-F1
#
_cell.length_a   1.000
_cell.length_b   1.000
_cell.length_c   1.000
_cell.angle_alpha   90.00
_cell.angle_beta   90.00
_cell.angle_gamma   90.00
#
_symmetry.space_group_name_H-M   'P 1'
#
loop_
_entity.id
_entity.type
_entity.pdbx_description
1 polymer ?
#
loop_
_entity_poly.entity_id
_entity_poly.type
_entity_poly.pdbx_seq_one_letter_code
_entity_poly.pdbx_strand_id
1 'polypeptide(L)'
;MARNRKRPGKVRTKRNNRREPLLLSTMAPEDYNVRPDEVMSIACPDCRTWRRIMGTYDLKIREHCISGKVAEGTEHTLCPGSNQAVIVDIDVRRWQVRQDRLLREAMPQDNRRAAQQFYKPLPAPAVPVSRITAEVTLEGARQSYLAHRKGCIRCVGGQHCLDGGPLARRFVLALQQDPARREAEREAVRQAHRQERARLGFRAAQWDMYGTTVEAANNQCRKRESDTLSEFRGPGLPMLPQDVTAYDRRQAELGKQYGRKRPAPSAT
;
A
#
# COMPACT_ATOMS: atom_id res chain seq x y z
N MET A 1 -37.51 20.10 -8.17
CA MET A 1 -36.39 20.65 -7.39
C MET A 1 -35.93 21.96 -7.99
N ALA A 2 -36.20 23.08 -7.31
CA ALA A 2 -35.84 24.40 -7.80
C ALA A 2 -34.31 24.52 -7.88
N ARG A 3 -33.76 24.60 -9.08
CA ARG A 3 -32.35 24.91 -9.29
C ARG A 3 -32.15 26.33 -8.77
N ASN A 4 -31.43 26.49 -7.66
CA ASN A 4 -30.95 27.79 -7.19
C ASN A 4 -30.14 28.43 -8.33
N ARG A 5 -30.78 29.28 -9.13
CA ARG A 5 -30.11 30.09 -10.16
C ARG A 5 -29.20 31.06 -9.41
N LYS A 6 -27.93 30.68 -9.26
CA LYS A 6 -26.88 31.60 -8.81
C LYS A 6 -26.92 32.79 -9.75
N ARG A 7 -27.42 33.93 -9.27
CA ARG A 7 -27.46 35.16 -10.06
C ARG A 7 -26.03 35.44 -10.55
N PRO A 8 -25.82 35.65 -11.87
CA PRO A 8 -24.52 36.08 -12.34
C PRO A 8 -24.17 37.38 -11.61
N GLY A 9 -22.97 37.41 -11.03
CA GLY A 9 -22.52 38.59 -10.30
C GLY A 9 -22.50 39.77 -11.27
N LYS A 10 -23.38 40.76 -11.05
CA LYS A 10 -23.39 41.96 -11.88
C LYS A 10 -22.12 42.76 -11.60
N VAL A 11 -21.50 43.27 -12.66
CA VAL A 11 -20.45 44.28 -12.55
C VAL A 11 -21.08 45.52 -11.89
N ARG A 12 -20.71 45.80 -10.63
CA ARG A 12 -21.29 46.88 -9.82
C ARG A 12 -20.88 48.27 -10.32
N THR A 13 -19.76 48.37 -11.04
CA THR A 13 -19.15 49.64 -11.44
C THR A 13 -18.71 49.59 -12.90
N LYS A 14 -18.99 50.63 -13.68
CA LYS A 14 -18.47 50.76 -15.06
C LYS A 14 -16.94 51.01 -15.09
N ARG A 15 -16.35 51.37 -13.95
CA ARG A 15 -14.92 51.68 -13.81
C ARG A 15 -14.05 50.41 -13.97
N ASN A 16 -13.03 50.53 -14.81
CA ASN A 16 -11.88 49.64 -14.89
C ASN A 16 -10.64 50.32 -14.27
N ASN A 17 -9.57 49.57 -14.04
CA ASN A 17 -8.31 50.11 -13.53
C ASN A 17 -7.46 50.84 -14.60
N ARG A 18 -7.99 51.03 -15.81
CA ARG A 18 -7.32 51.64 -16.99
C ARG A 18 -6.04 50.95 -17.45
N ARG A 19 -5.70 49.77 -16.92
CA ARG A 19 -4.60 48.96 -17.43
C ARG A 19 -4.99 48.31 -18.76
N GLU A 20 -3.98 47.86 -19.48
CA GLU A 20 -4.20 47.05 -20.68
C GLU A 20 -5.06 45.82 -20.34
N PRO A 21 -6.02 45.48 -21.22
CA PRO A 21 -6.83 44.29 -21.05
C PRO A 21 -5.96 43.04 -21.00
N LEU A 22 -6.28 42.16 -20.05
CA LEU A 22 -5.60 40.89 -19.90
C LEU A 22 -6.14 39.89 -20.92
N LEU A 23 -5.30 39.53 -21.89
CA LEU A 23 -5.57 38.48 -22.86
C LEU A 23 -5.40 37.12 -22.18
N LEU A 24 -6.32 36.18 -22.39
CA LEU A 24 -6.18 34.83 -21.83
C LEU A 24 -5.14 34.01 -22.59
N SER A 25 -4.88 34.32 -23.86
CA SER A 25 -3.84 33.66 -24.65
C SER A 25 -2.43 33.87 -24.10
N THR A 26 -2.16 34.99 -23.40
CA THR A 26 -0.83 35.30 -22.85
C THR A 26 -0.59 34.65 -21.48
N MET A 27 -1.64 34.11 -20.86
CA MET A 27 -1.57 33.47 -19.55
C MET A 27 -1.40 31.96 -19.63
N ALA A 28 -0.83 31.39 -18.57
CA ALA A 28 -0.74 29.94 -18.46
C ALA A 28 -2.16 29.34 -18.40
N PRO A 29 -2.44 28.24 -19.13
CA PRO A 29 -3.76 27.62 -19.15
C PRO A 29 -4.30 27.16 -17.80
N GLU A 30 -3.42 26.99 -16.81
CA GLU A 30 -3.71 26.62 -15.42
C GLU A 30 -4.10 27.81 -14.53
N ASP A 31 -3.87 29.05 -14.98
CA ASP A 31 -4.14 30.27 -14.23
C ASP A 31 -5.55 30.85 -14.49
N TYR A 32 -6.38 30.17 -15.27
CA TYR A 32 -7.75 30.58 -15.50
C TYR A 32 -8.68 29.38 -15.71
N ASN A 33 -9.96 29.59 -15.38
CA ASN A 33 -11.05 28.68 -15.66
C ASN A 33 -12.13 29.43 -16.44
N VAL A 34 -12.34 29.02 -17.69
CA VAL A 34 -13.39 29.56 -18.56
C VAL A 34 -14.32 28.46 -19.07
N ARG A 35 -14.46 27.35 -18.32
CA ARG A 35 -15.36 26.24 -18.69
C ARG A 35 -16.79 26.73 -18.86
N PRO A 36 -17.51 26.27 -19.91
CA PRO A 36 -18.94 26.50 -20.01
C PRO A 36 -19.63 25.89 -18.78
N ASP A 37 -20.70 26.53 -18.31
CA ASP A 37 -21.48 26.15 -17.12
C ASP A 37 -20.80 26.32 -15.75
N GLU A 38 -19.52 26.69 -15.71
CA GLU A 38 -18.80 27.00 -14.47
C GLU A 38 -18.64 28.51 -14.22
N VAL A 39 -18.26 28.87 -12.99
CA VAL A 39 -17.97 30.26 -12.66
C VAL A 39 -16.59 30.60 -13.21
N MET A 40 -16.55 31.51 -14.19
CA MET A 40 -15.31 32.00 -14.75
C MET A 40 -14.40 32.58 -13.65
N SER A 41 -13.16 32.08 -13.57
CA SER A 41 -12.17 32.51 -12.60
C SER A 41 -10.79 32.65 -13.22
N ILE A 42 -9.95 33.45 -12.58
CA ILE A 42 -8.60 33.79 -13.04
C ILE A 42 -7.70 34.05 -11.83
N ALA A 43 -6.47 33.58 -11.87
CA ALA A 43 -5.43 33.96 -10.95
C ALA A 43 -4.97 35.38 -11.29
N CYS A 44 -5.09 36.30 -10.35
CA CYS A 44 -4.66 37.68 -10.56
C CYS A 44 -3.13 37.72 -10.81
N PRO A 45 -2.63 38.41 -11.85
CA PRO A 45 -1.19 38.43 -12.16
C PRO A 45 -0.36 39.10 -11.05
N ASP A 46 -0.92 40.07 -10.33
CA ASP A 46 -0.21 40.81 -9.28
C ASP A 46 -0.13 40.04 -7.94
N CYS A 47 -1.22 39.41 -7.50
CA CYS A 47 -1.29 38.77 -6.17
C CYS A 47 -1.45 37.24 -6.20
N ARG A 48 -1.46 36.63 -7.40
CA ARG A 48 -1.64 35.19 -7.67
C ARG A 48 -2.81 34.51 -6.96
N THR A 49 -3.77 35.29 -6.47
CA THR A 49 -4.95 34.74 -5.82
C THR A 49 -6.03 34.50 -6.85
N TRP A 50 -6.72 33.36 -6.75
CA TRP A 50 -7.85 33.03 -7.59
C TRP A 50 -9.04 33.96 -7.33
N ARG A 51 -9.50 34.61 -8.39
CA ARG A 51 -10.61 35.58 -8.35
C ARG A 51 -11.63 35.25 -9.42
N ARG A 52 -12.87 35.64 -9.17
CA ARG A 52 -13.95 35.50 -10.14
C ARG A 52 -13.84 36.57 -11.23
N ILE A 53 -14.03 36.17 -12.48
CA ILE A 53 -14.29 37.09 -13.59
C ILE A 53 -15.77 37.47 -13.53
N MET A 54 -16.03 38.76 -13.50
CA MET A 54 -17.36 39.36 -13.42
C MET A 54 -17.72 39.96 -14.78
N GLY A 55 -19.00 39.91 -15.15
CA GLY A 55 -19.48 40.47 -16.41
C GLY A 55 -20.09 39.41 -17.33
N THR A 56 -20.71 39.88 -18.40
CA THR A 56 -21.26 39.03 -19.48
C THR A 56 -20.64 39.42 -20.81
N TYR A 57 -20.51 40.72 -21.06
CA TYR A 57 -19.84 41.29 -22.23
C TYR A 57 -18.51 41.96 -21.82
N ASP A 58 -18.56 42.80 -20.78
CA ASP A 58 -17.36 43.43 -20.20
C ASP A 58 -16.82 42.58 -19.05
N LEU A 59 -15.91 41.65 -19.38
CA LEU A 59 -15.29 40.77 -18.40
C LEU A 59 -14.20 41.52 -17.62
N LYS A 60 -14.25 41.42 -16.30
CA LYS A 60 -13.23 42.01 -15.43
C LYS A 60 -12.97 41.21 -14.16
N ILE A 61 -11.74 41.31 -13.65
CA ILE A 61 -11.36 40.69 -12.37
C ILE A 61 -12.13 41.37 -11.23
N ARG A 62 -12.81 40.58 -10.40
CA ARG A 62 -13.50 41.10 -9.20
C ARG A 62 -12.52 41.87 -8.32
N GLU A 63 -12.97 43.02 -7.82
CA GLU A 63 -12.26 43.81 -6.82
C GLU A 63 -11.86 42.96 -5.61
N HIS A 64 -10.57 43.05 -5.25
CA HIS A 64 -9.99 42.26 -4.17
C HIS A 64 -8.76 42.94 -3.58
N CYS A 65 -8.41 42.52 -2.38
CA CYS A 65 -7.23 42.99 -1.67
C CYS A 65 -6.03 42.07 -1.93
N ILE A 66 -4.81 42.60 -1.77
CA ILE A 66 -3.55 41.85 -1.99
C ILE A 66 -3.47 40.66 -1.03
N SER A 67 -3.80 40.88 0.25
CA SER A 67 -3.91 39.83 1.25
C SER A 67 -5.34 39.77 1.81
N GLY A 68 -5.84 38.54 1.99
CA GLY A 68 -7.10 38.30 2.71
C GLY A 68 -6.95 38.32 4.24
N LYS A 69 -5.71 38.36 4.73
CA LYS A 69 -5.38 38.47 6.16
C LYS A 69 -4.58 39.76 6.35
N VAL A 70 -5.14 40.67 7.13
CA VAL A 70 -4.49 41.89 7.59
C VAL A 70 -4.70 41.94 9.11
N ALA A 71 -3.74 42.52 9.83
CA ALA A 71 -3.85 42.66 11.29
C ALA A 71 -5.09 43.50 11.64
N GLU A 72 -5.71 43.17 12.76
CA GLU A 72 -6.92 43.84 13.24
C GLU A 72 -6.64 45.35 13.40
N GLY A 73 -7.42 46.17 12.69
CA GLY A 73 -7.26 47.64 12.70
C GLY A 73 -6.48 48.25 11.53
N THR A 74 -5.98 47.46 10.56
CA THR A 74 -5.35 48.02 9.35
C THR A 74 -6.27 47.88 8.12
N GLU A 75 -6.37 48.94 7.30
CA GLU A 75 -7.14 48.87 6.06
C GLU A 75 -6.52 47.89 5.06
N HIS A 76 -7.37 47.12 4.39
CA HIS A 76 -6.91 46.23 3.33
C HIS A 76 -6.49 47.03 2.10
N THR A 77 -5.22 46.93 1.72
CA THR A 77 -4.72 47.49 0.46
C THR A 77 -5.34 46.77 -0.73
N LEU A 78 -6.00 47.56 -1.59
CA LEU A 78 -6.58 47.06 -2.84
C LEU A 78 -5.47 46.57 -3.78
N CYS A 79 -5.72 45.44 -4.43
CA CYS A 79 -4.80 44.89 -5.42
C CYS A 79 -4.82 45.74 -6.70
N PRO A 80 -3.66 46.11 -7.28
CA PRO A 80 -3.59 46.86 -8.53
C PRO A 80 -4.33 46.18 -9.71
N GLY A 81 -4.34 44.85 -9.73
CA GLY A 81 -5.05 44.02 -10.71
C GLY A 81 -6.56 43.93 -10.49
N SER A 82 -7.09 44.56 -9.43
CA SER A 82 -8.54 44.69 -9.24
C SER A 82 -9.18 45.46 -10.38
N ASN A 83 -10.37 45.04 -10.82
CA ASN A 83 -11.11 45.67 -11.92
C ASN A 83 -10.31 45.76 -13.25
N GLN A 84 -9.30 44.89 -13.45
CA GLN A 84 -8.65 44.75 -14.75
C GLN A 84 -9.59 44.09 -15.75
N ALA A 85 -9.68 44.64 -16.96
CA ALA A 85 -10.46 44.05 -18.04
C ALA A 85 -9.80 42.75 -18.50
N VAL A 86 -10.62 41.75 -18.85
CA VAL A 86 -10.17 40.44 -19.35
C VAL A 86 -10.80 40.23 -20.72
N ILE A 87 -10.01 39.80 -21.70
CA ILE A 87 -10.51 39.45 -23.04
C ILE A 87 -10.28 37.96 -23.25
N VAL A 88 -11.36 37.25 -23.57
CA VAL A 88 -11.32 35.83 -23.93
C VAL A 88 -11.01 35.75 -25.42
N ASP A 89 -9.72 35.76 -25.76
CA ASP A 89 -9.18 35.69 -27.13
C ASP A 89 -8.74 34.26 -27.51
N ILE A 90 -9.22 33.26 -26.78
CA ILE A 90 -8.93 31.85 -26.99
C ILE A 90 -10.18 31.10 -27.44
N ASP A 91 -9.99 30.04 -28.20
CA ASP A 91 -11.06 29.07 -28.45
C ASP A 91 -11.30 28.26 -27.17
N VAL A 92 -12.38 28.60 -26.46
CA VAL A 92 -12.79 27.97 -25.20
C VAL A 92 -12.97 26.45 -25.34
N ARG A 93 -13.50 25.97 -26.48
CA ARG A 93 -13.68 24.53 -26.70
C ARG A 93 -12.33 23.84 -26.84
N ARG A 94 -11.43 24.42 -27.63
CA ARG A 94 -10.07 23.87 -27.81
C ARG A 94 -9.27 23.88 -26.52
N TRP A 95 -9.40 24.95 -25.72
CA TRP A 95 -8.80 25.04 -24.40
C TRP A 95 -9.36 23.96 -23.45
N GLN A 96 -10.68 23.75 -23.44
CA GLN A 96 -11.32 22.73 -22.59
C GLN A 96 -10.80 21.32 -22.92
N VAL A 97 -10.71 20.98 -24.20
CA VAL A 97 -10.15 19.69 -24.63
C VAL A 97 -8.71 19.51 -24.15
N ARG A 98 -7.90 20.58 -24.21
CA ARG A 98 -6.51 20.55 -23.72
C ARG A 98 -6.45 20.35 -22.21
N GLN A 99 -7.29 21.05 -21.44
CA GLN A 99 -7.37 20.90 -19.99
C GLN A 99 -7.86 19.51 -19.57
N ASP A 100 -8.90 18.98 -20.23
CA ASP A 100 -9.41 17.63 -19.96
C ASP A 100 -8.35 16.57 -20.26
N ARG A 101 -7.55 16.78 -21.31
CA ARG A 101 -6.39 15.92 -21.62
C ARG A 101 -5.34 15.98 -20.52
N LEU A 102 -4.95 17.17 -20.07
CA LEU A 102 -3.98 17.34 -18.97
C LEU A 102 -4.48 16.67 -17.69
N LEU A 103 -5.76 16.82 -17.33
CA LEU A 103 -6.33 16.14 -16.15
C LEU A 103 -6.30 14.62 -16.29
N ARG A 104 -6.58 14.08 -17.48
CA ARG A 104 -6.50 12.63 -17.74
C ARG A 104 -5.07 12.12 -17.68
N GLU A 105 -4.11 12.86 -18.23
CA GLU A 105 -2.70 12.47 -18.29
C GLU A 105 -1.98 12.66 -16.95
N ALA A 106 -2.33 13.69 -16.17
CA ALA A 106 -1.79 13.96 -14.86
C ALA A 106 -2.26 12.96 -13.78
N MET A 107 -3.35 12.22 -14.03
CA MET A 107 -3.67 11.04 -13.21
C MET A 107 -2.69 9.90 -13.53
N PRO A 108 -1.86 9.45 -12.56
CA PRO A 108 -0.99 8.31 -12.75
C PRO A 108 -1.78 7.12 -13.28
N GLN A 109 -1.21 6.38 -14.24
CA GLN A 109 -1.83 5.19 -14.79
C GLN A 109 -2.19 4.17 -13.69
N ASP A 110 -1.44 4.17 -12.59
CA ASP A 110 -1.70 3.38 -11.37
C ASP A 110 -3.00 3.75 -10.63
N ASN A 111 -3.52 4.97 -10.79
CA ASN A 111 -4.82 5.40 -10.27
C ASN A 111 -5.97 5.07 -11.23
N ARG A 112 -5.66 4.67 -12.48
CA ARG A 112 -6.63 4.08 -13.41
C ARG A 112 -6.81 2.59 -13.14
N ARG A 113 -6.78 2.17 -11.87
CA ARG A 113 -7.15 0.79 -11.52
C ARG A 113 -8.54 0.56 -12.11
N ALA A 114 -8.63 -0.46 -12.97
CA ALA A 114 -9.91 -0.94 -13.45
C ALA A 114 -10.84 -1.07 -12.25
N ALA A 115 -12.10 -0.67 -12.40
CA ALA A 115 -13.16 -0.96 -11.44
C ALA A 115 -13.47 -2.47 -11.41
N GLN A 116 -12.44 -3.32 -11.40
CA GLN A 116 -12.59 -4.67 -10.90
C GLN A 116 -12.87 -4.54 -9.41
N GLN A 117 -14.14 -4.70 -9.07
CA GLN A 117 -14.53 -5.03 -7.72
C GLN A 117 -13.83 -6.35 -7.38
N PHE A 118 -12.65 -6.26 -6.79
CA PHE A 118 -12.10 -7.35 -6.02
C PHE A 118 -13.03 -7.50 -4.83
N TYR A 119 -14.04 -8.36 -4.97
CA TYR A 119 -14.78 -8.84 -3.81
C TYR A 119 -13.74 -9.34 -2.83
N LYS A 120 -13.79 -8.81 -1.60
CA LYS A 120 -13.08 -9.46 -0.50
C LYS A 120 -13.52 -10.93 -0.56
N PRO A 121 -12.59 -11.89 -0.68
CA PRO A 121 -12.98 -13.29 -0.64
C PRO A 121 -13.83 -13.45 0.62
N LEU A 122 -15.07 -13.92 0.41
CA LEU A 122 -15.98 -14.18 1.52
C LEU A 122 -15.17 -15.01 2.53
N PRO A 123 -15.08 -14.57 3.80
CA PRO A 123 -14.36 -15.35 4.80
C PRO A 123 -14.96 -16.75 4.75
N ALA A 124 -14.09 -17.77 4.74
CA ALA A 124 -14.55 -19.15 4.78
C ALA A 124 -15.58 -19.26 5.91
N PRO A 125 -16.76 -19.86 5.66
CA PRO A 125 -17.80 -19.95 6.67
C PRO A 125 -17.19 -20.49 7.95
N ALA A 126 -17.39 -19.77 9.05
CA ALA A 126 -16.82 -20.16 10.34
C ALA A 126 -17.17 -21.62 10.59
N VAL A 127 -16.15 -22.40 11.00
CA VAL A 127 -16.35 -23.81 11.34
C VAL A 127 -17.47 -23.85 12.38
N PRO A 128 -18.59 -24.55 12.12
CA PRO A 128 -19.72 -24.55 13.05
C PRO A 128 -19.22 -25.03 14.41
N VAL A 129 -19.65 -24.36 15.49
CA VAL A 129 -19.17 -24.63 16.86
C VAL A 129 -19.34 -26.11 17.25
N SER A 130 -20.32 -26.80 16.66
CA SER A 130 -20.52 -28.25 16.80
C SER A 130 -19.38 -29.13 16.25
N ARG A 131 -18.50 -28.57 15.41
CA ARG A 131 -17.27 -29.21 14.90
C ARG A 131 -15.99 -28.74 15.60
N ILE A 132 -16.08 -27.77 16.51
CA ILE A 132 -14.99 -27.42 17.43
C ILE A 132 -15.02 -28.41 18.59
N THR A 133 -14.94 -29.71 18.27
CA THR A 133 -14.53 -30.69 19.28
C THR A 133 -13.03 -30.51 19.41
N ALA A 134 -12.54 -30.22 20.62
CA ALA A 134 -11.11 -30.29 20.92
C ALA A 134 -10.58 -31.59 20.30
N GLU A 135 -9.60 -31.47 19.40
CA GLU A 135 -9.11 -32.63 18.66
C GLU A 135 -8.70 -33.70 19.66
N VAL A 136 -9.44 -34.81 19.65
CA VAL A 136 -9.10 -35.94 20.49
C VAL A 136 -7.82 -36.52 19.92
N THR A 137 -6.70 -36.23 20.58
CA THR A 137 -5.42 -36.84 20.28
C THR A 137 -5.44 -38.28 20.76
N LEU A 138 -4.65 -39.15 20.10
CA LEU A 138 -4.51 -40.54 20.52
C LEU A 138 -4.08 -40.65 22.00
N GLU A 139 -3.14 -39.80 22.41
CA GLU A 139 -2.65 -39.73 23.79
C GLU A 139 -3.74 -39.30 24.77
N GLY A 140 -4.52 -38.27 24.42
CA GLY A 140 -5.65 -37.83 25.24
C GLY A 140 -6.70 -38.92 25.42
N ALA A 141 -7.10 -39.60 24.33
CA ALA A 141 -8.03 -40.71 24.38
C ALA A 141 -7.52 -41.88 25.24
N ARG A 142 -6.22 -42.21 25.10
CA ARG A 142 -5.56 -43.25 25.90
C ARG A 142 -5.56 -42.89 27.38
N GLN A 143 -5.15 -41.67 27.73
CA GLN A 143 -5.08 -41.21 29.11
C GLN A 143 -6.46 -41.20 29.77
N SER A 144 -7.49 -40.68 29.09
CA SER A 144 -8.86 -40.69 29.62
C SER A 144 -9.38 -42.10 29.85
N TYR A 145 -9.15 -43.03 28.91
CA TYR A 145 -9.57 -44.42 29.06
C TYR A 145 -8.83 -45.13 30.22
N LEU A 146 -7.52 -44.96 30.33
CA LEU A 146 -6.72 -45.56 31.40
C LEU A 146 -7.06 -44.96 32.77
N ALA A 147 -7.29 -43.65 32.87
CA ALA A 147 -7.70 -42.99 34.10
C ALA A 147 -9.04 -43.53 34.61
N HIS A 148 -10.01 -43.68 33.71
CA HIS A 148 -11.29 -44.29 34.05
C HIS A 148 -11.14 -45.76 34.48
N ARG A 149 -10.35 -46.56 33.75
CA ARG A 149 -10.13 -47.98 34.08
C ARG A 149 -9.47 -48.16 35.45
N LYS A 150 -8.58 -47.25 35.87
CA LYS A 150 -7.97 -47.28 37.21
C LYS A 150 -8.99 -47.04 38.33
N GLY A 151 -10.02 -46.22 38.10
CA GLY A 151 -11.03 -45.86 39.11
C GLY A 151 -12.31 -46.69 39.10
N CYS A 152 -12.52 -47.55 38.09
CA CYS A 152 -13.79 -48.27 37.90
C CYS A 152 -13.63 -49.79 38.02
N ILE A 153 -14.14 -50.37 39.11
CA ILE A 153 -14.06 -51.81 39.41
C ILE A 153 -14.68 -52.65 38.29
N ARG A 154 -15.80 -52.20 37.69
CA ARG A 154 -16.47 -52.89 36.57
C ARG A 154 -15.55 -53.02 35.34
N CYS A 155 -14.90 -51.92 34.96
CA CYS A 155 -13.98 -51.86 33.83
C CYS A 155 -12.67 -52.61 34.06
N VAL A 156 -12.25 -52.81 35.31
CA VAL A 156 -11.10 -53.67 35.66
C VAL A 156 -11.45 -55.13 35.42
N GLY A 157 -12.67 -55.56 35.78
CA GLY A 157 -13.18 -56.92 35.60
C GLY A 157 -13.53 -57.33 34.17
N GLY A 158 -13.10 -56.57 33.16
CA GLY A 158 -13.32 -56.89 31.74
C GLY A 158 -14.67 -56.47 31.17
N GLN A 159 -15.57 -55.88 31.97
CA GLN A 159 -16.88 -55.39 31.52
C GLN A 159 -16.89 -53.87 31.44
N HIS A 160 -17.30 -53.30 30.30
CA HIS A 160 -17.40 -51.84 30.17
C HIS A 160 -18.62 -51.31 30.92
N CYS A 161 -18.43 -50.33 31.81
CA CYS A 161 -19.54 -49.58 32.37
C CYS A 161 -20.08 -48.56 31.34
N LEU A 162 -21.22 -47.92 31.66
CA LEU A 162 -21.89 -46.96 30.77
C LEU A 162 -20.97 -45.80 30.33
N ASP A 163 -20.04 -45.37 31.19
CA ASP A 163 -19.08 -44.31 30.88
C ASP A 163 -17.78 -44.84 30.23
N GLY A 164 -17.36 -46.04 30.62
CA GLY A 164 -16.12 -46.67 30.14
C GLY A 164 -16.21 -47.18 28.70
N GLY A 165 -17.40 -47.63 28.26
CA GLY A 165 -17.64 -48.08 26.89
C GLY A 165 -17.41 -46.98 25.84
N PRO A 166 -18.00 -45.78 25.99
CA PRO A 166 -17.71 -44.63 25.15
C PRO A 166 -16.22 -44.25 25.11
N LEU A 167 -15.51 -44.29 26.24
CA LEU A 167 -14.08 -43.98 26.29
C LEU A 167 -13.23 -45.02 25.55
N ALA A 168 -13.54 -46.31 25.69
CA ALA A 168 -12.88 -47.38 24.94
C ALA A 168 -13.09 -47.23 23.43
N ARG A 169 -14.33 -46.96 22.99
CA ARG A 169 -14.64 -46.71 21.58
C ARG A 169 -13.88 -45.50 21.03
N ARG A 170 -13.81 -44.40 21.79
CA ARG A 170 -13.03 -43.20 21.40
C ARG A 170 -11.54 -43.52 21.25
N PHE A 171 -10.97 -44.31 22.15
CA PHE A 171 -9.57 -44.73 22.05
C PHE A 171 -9.29 -45.60 20.83
N VAL A 172 -10.15 -46.57 20.52
CA VAL A 172 -10.02 -47.43 19.33
C VAL A 172 -10.15 -46.61 18.05
N LEU A 173 -11.13 -45.69 17.97
CA LEU A 173 -11.27 -44.80 16.82
C LEU A 173 -10.04 -43.91 16.63
N ALA A 174 -9.49 -43.36 17.72
CA ALA A 174 -8.27 -42.56 17.67
C ALA A 174 -7.07 -43.40 17.18
N LEU A 175 -6.95 -44.66 17.60
CA LEU A 175 -5.91 -45.58 17.10
C LEU A 175 -6.01 -45.82 15.60
N GLN A 176 -7.23 -45.99 15.07
CA GLN A 176 -7.46 -46.22 13.64
C GLN A 176 -7.17 -44.97 12.79
N GLN A 177 -7.40 -43.78 13.34
CA GLN A 177 -7.22 -42.51 12.63
C GLN A 177 -5.79 -41.94 12.73
N ASP A 178 -4.98 -42.39 13.69
CA ASP A 178 -3.62 -41.88 13.94
C ASP A 178 -2.67 -42.01 12.74
N PRO A 179 -2.63 -43.14 11.98
CA PRO A 179 -1.78 -43.25 10.80
C PRO A 179 -2.11 -42.22 9.72
N ALA A 180 -3.40 -42.05 9.41
CA ALA A 180 -3.87 -41.08 8.42
C ALA A 180 -3.57 -39.64 8.85
N ARG A 181 -3.71 -39.33 10.15
CA ARG A 181 -3.36 -38.02 10.70
C ARG A 181 -1.87 -37.72 10.54
N ARG A 182 -0.99 -38.67 10.90
CA ARG A 182 0.47 -38.52 10.74
C ARG A 182 0.89 -38.35 9.28
N GLU A 183 0.21 -39.04 8.36
CA GLU A 183 0.47 -38.88 6.93
C GLU A 183 0.06 -37.49 6.43
N ALA A 184 -1.12 -37.01 6.81
CA ALA A 184 -1.60 -35.68 6.47
C ALA A 184 -0.68 -34.57 7.02
N GLU A 185 -0.17 -34.71 8.25
CA GLU A 185 0.81 -33.78 8.82
C GLU A 185 2.12 -33.77 8.02
N ARG A 186 2.65 -34.94 7.66
CA ARG A 186 3.85 -35.04 6.82
C ARG A 186 3.63 -34.40 5.45
N GLU A 187 2.46 -34.58 4.85
CA GLU A 187 2.10 -33.93 3.60
C GLU A 187 2.01 -32.41 3.72
N ALA A 188 1.38 -31.91 4.77
CA ALA A 188 1.29 -30.47 5.04
C ALA A 188 2.68 -29.85 5.18
N VAL A 189 3.60 -30.49 5.92
CA VAL A 189 4.99 -30.05 6.04
C VAL A 189 5.69 -30.04 4.68
N ARG A 190 5.53 -31.10 3.87
CA ARG A 190 6.10 -31.16 2.51
C ARG A 190 5.53 -30.08 1.61
N GLN A 191 4.23 -29.78 1.69
CA GLN A 191 3.59 -28.73 0.93
C GLN A 191 4.08 -27.34 1.36
N ALA A 192 4.17 -27.07 2.67
CA ALA A 192 4.69 -25.82 3.20
C ALA A 192 6.13 -25.56 2.74
N HIS A 193 7.00 -26.57 2.80
CA HIS A 193 8.37 -26.44 2.31
C HIS A 193 8.44 -26.16 0.79
N ARG A 194 7.57 -26.79 -0.01
CA ARG A 194 7.47 -26.51 -1.45
C ARG A 194 7.00 -25.08 -1.73
N GLN A 195 5.98 -24.62 -1.01
CA GLN A 195 5.47 -23.25 -1.14
C GLN A 195 6.54 -22.22 -0.76
N GLU A 196 7.26 -22.44 0.33
CA GLU A 196 8.33 -21.54 0.76
C GLU A 196 9.47 -21.47 -0.26
N ARG A 197 9.91 -22.63 -0.78
CA ARG A 197 10.91 -22.67 -1.84
C ARG A 197 10.44 -21.95 -3.11
N ALA A 198 9.17 -22.10 -3.49
CA ALA A 198 8.59 -21.40 -4.63
C ALA A 198 8.55 -19.87 -4.41
N ARG A 199 8.19 -19.42 -3.20
CA ARG A 199 8.21 -17.99 -2.83
C ARG A 199 9.61 -17.40 -2.91
N LEU A 200 10.60 -18.10 -2.37
CA LEU A 200 12.00 -17.68 -2.44
C LEU A 200 12.50 -17.64 -3.89
N GLY A 201 12.15 -18.63 -4.70
CA GLY A 201 12.48 -18.67 -6.13
C GLY A 201 11.84 -17.52 -6.92
N PHE A 202 10.57 -17.21 -6.68
CA PHE A 202 9.88 -16.07 -7.30
C PHE A 202 10.56 -14.74 -6.91
N ARG A 203 10.93 -14.58 -5.63
CA ARG A 203 11.63 -13.39 -5.16
C ARG A 203 13.00 -13.24 -5.84
N ALA A 204 13.77 -14.32 -5.97
CA ALA A 204 15.05 -14.30 -6.68
C ALA A 204 14.88 -13.88 -8.16
N ALA A 205 13.92 -14.48 -8.88
CA ALA A 205 13.64 -14.13 -10.27
C ALA A 205 13.17 -12.66 -10.43
N GLN A 206 12.42 -12.15 -9.46
CA GLN A 206 12.02 -10.74 -9.43
C GLN A 206 13.24 -9.81 -9.25
N TRP A 207 14.20 -10.17 -8.40
CA TRP A 207 15.44 -9.40 -8.25
C TRP A 207 16.32 -9.44 -9.50
N ASP A 208 16.42 -10.59 -10.18
CA ASP A 208 17.16 -10.69 -11.44
C ASP A 208 16.56 -9.82 -12.56
N MET A 209 15.23 -9.72 -12.60
CA MET A 209 14.52 -8.93 -13.62
C MET A 209 14.69 -7.42 -13.42
N TYR A 210 14.65 -6.94 -12.16
CA TYR A 210 14.64 -5.51 -11.86
C TYR A 210 15.95 -4.98 -11.27
N GLY A 211 16.93 -5.84 -10.98
CA GLY A 211 18.16 -5.46 -10.28
C GLY A 211 18.89 -4.30 -10.93
N THR A 212 19.08 -4.33 -12.25
CA THR A 212 19.75 -3.26 -13.00
C THR A 212 18.94 -1.98 -13.08
N THR A 213 17.60 -2.06 -13.17
CA THR A 213 16.72 -0.90 -13.18
C THR A 213 16.62 -0.22 -11.81
N VAL A 214 16.60 -1.00 -10.72
CA VAL A 214 16.63 -0.50 -9.35
C VAL A 214 17.98 0.15 -9.08
N GLU A 215 19.08 -0.49 -9.48
CA GLU A 215 20.42 0.11 -9.40
C GLU A 215 20.51 1.42 -10.20
N ALA A 216 20.03 1.44 -11.44
CA ALA A 216 20.04 2.64 -12.28
C ALA A 216 19.19 3.78 -11.67
N ALA A 217 17.99 3.49 -11.18
CA ALA A 217 17.13 4.47 -10.52
C ALA A 217 17.77 5.00 -9.23
N ASN A 218 18.39 4.13 -8.43
CA ASN A 218 19.07 4.54 -7.20
C ASN A 218 20.32 5.39 -7.51
N ASN A 219 21.03 5.08 -8.59
CA ASN A 219 22.17 5.86 -9.09
C ASN A 219 21.77 7.21 -9.69
N GLN A 220 20.52 7.40 -10.13
CA GLN A 220 20.03 8.69 -10.66
C GLN A 220 19.71 9.72 -9.57
N CYS A 221 19.41 9.29 -8.34
CA CYS A 221 19.02 10.17 -7.24
C CYS A 221 20.16 11.04 -6.66
N ARG A 222 21.42 10.84 -7.07
CA ARG A 222 22.57 11.67 -6.67
C ARG A 222 23.51 11.90 -7.86
N LYS A 223 23.84 13.17 -8.15
CA LYS A 223 24.97 13.49 -9.05
C LYS A 223 26.25 12.91 -8.44
N ARG A 224 26.88 11.96 -9.12
CA ARG A 224 28.18 11.41 -8.75
C ARG A 224 29.26 12.03 -9.62
N GLU A 225 30.39 12.33 -9.00
CA GLU A 225 31.63 12.65 -9.71
C GLU A 225 32.12 11.40 -10.43
N SER A 226 32.64 11.56 -11.65
CA SER A 226 32.87 10.49 -12.63
C SER A 226 33.88 9.41 -12.22
N ASP A 227 34.52 9.54 -11.05
CA ASP A 227 35.54 8.61 -10.53
C ASP A 227 35.16 7.90 -9.22
N THR A 228 33.90 7.99 -8.80
CA THR A 228 33.43 7.36 -7.55
C THR A 228 32.61 6.08 -7.83
N LEU A 229 33.15 4.94 -7.41
CA LEU A 229 32.41 3.67 -7.37
C LEU A 229 31.26 3.76 -6.36
N SER A 230 30.12 3.15 -6.69
CA SER A 230 28.90 3.15 -5.86
C SER A 230 29.19 2.70 -4.43
N GLU A 231 28.73 3.44 -3.41
CA GLU A 231 28.76 3.00 -2.00
C GLU A 231 28.03 1.67 -1.74
N PHE A 232 27.16 1.27 -2.67
CA PHE A 232 26.47 -0.03 -2.66
C PHE A 232 27.29 -1.16 -3.28
N ARG A 233 28.34 -0.84 -4.07
CA ARG A 233 29.48 -1.73 -4.18
C ARG A 233 30.38 -1.38 -3.00
N GLY A 234 30.19 -2.10 -1.89
CA GLY A 234 31.16 -2.05 -0.80
C GLY A 234 32.58 -2.19 -1.36
N PRO A 235 33.62 -1.63 -0.70
CA PRO A 235 35.00 -1.74 -1.17
C PRO A 235 35.23 -3.18 -1.62
N GLY A 236 35.80 -3.38 -2.80
CA GLY A 236 35.96 -4.71 -3.40
C GLY A 236 36.70 -5.62 -2.43
N LEU A 237 35.96 -6.29 -1.55
CA LEU A 237 36.53 -7.11 -0.51
C LEU A 237 37.13 -8.29 -1.25
N PRO A 238 38.40 -8.63 -1.00
CA PRO A 238 39.01 -9.78 -1.62
C PRO A 238 38.14 -10.99 -1.29
N MET A 239 37.53 -11.57 -2.32
CA MET A 239 36.66 -12.75 -2.21
C MET A 239 37.43 -14.00 -1.76
N LEU A 240 38.76 -13.91 -1.75
CA LEU A 240 39.68 -14.93 -1.29
C LEU A 240 40.42 -14.41 -0.05
N PRO A 241 40.64 -15.26 0.98
CA PRO A 241 41.48 -14.90 2.10
C PRO A 241 42.88 -14.49 1.63
N GLN A 242 43.41 -13.39 2.17
CA GLN A 242 44.78 -12.95 1.86
C GLN A 242 45.83 -14.00 2.27
N ASP A 243 45.52 -14.81 3.29
CA ASP A 243 46.30 -15.98 3.68
C ASP A 243 45.38 -17.19 3.81
N VAL A 244 45.44 -18.05 2.80
CA VAL A 244 44.63 -19.28 2.70
C VAL A 244 44.98 -20.24 3.84
N THR A 245 46.25 -20.30 4.27
CA THR A 245 46.69 -21.25 5.30
C THR A 245 46.24 -20.85 6.70
N ALA A 246 46.17 -19.55 7.00
CA ALA A 246 45.62 -19.04 8.24
C ALA A 246 44.09 -19.20 8.27
N TYR A 247 43.43 -18.98 7.13
CA TYR A 247 42.00 -19.20 6.97
C TYR A 247 41.61 -20.66 7.23
N ASP A 248 42.31 -21.61 6.59
CA ASP A 248 42.03 -23.05 6.73
C ASP A 248 42.21 -23.55 8.16
N ARG A 249 43.28 -23.10 8.84
CA ARG A 249 43.50 -23.40 10.26
C ARG A 249 42.34 -22.91 11.13
N ARG A 250 41.86 -21.69 10.89
CA ARG A 250 40.74 -21.11 11.64
C ARG A 250 39.42 -21.83 11.35
N GLN A 251 39.16 -22.21 10.10
CA GLN A 251 37.97 -23.00 9.73
C GLN A 251 37.98 -24.38 10.39
N ALA A 252 39.13 -25.06 10.41
CA ALA A 252 39.29 -26.35 11.09
C ALA A 252 39.05 -26.24 12.61
N GLU A 253 39.49 -25.14 13.23
CA GLU A 253 39.28 -24.90 14.65
C GLU A 253 37.81 -24.60 14.99
N LEU A 254 37.13 -23.79 14.17
CA LEU A 254 35.69 -23.55 14.28
C LEU A 254 34.87 -24.83 14.11
N GLY A 255 35.22 -25.68 13.14
CA GLY A 255 34.58 -26.99 12.95
C GLY A 255 34.64 -27.86 14.22
N LYS A 256 35.77 -27.84 14.94
CA LYS A 256 35.91 -28.54 16.23
C LYS A 256 35.03 -27.92 17.33
N GLN A 257 34.91 -26.60 17.37
CA GLN A 257 34.06 -25.91 18.35
C GLN A 257 32.57 -26.19 18.13
N TYR A 258 32.10 -26.14 16.87
CA TYR A 258 30.71 -26.46 16.54
C TYR A 258 30.39 -27.94 16.73
N GLY A 259 31.34 -28.84 16.45
CA GLY A 259 31.19 -30.27 16.76
C GLY A 259 31.01 -30.53 18.26
N ARG A 260 31.72 -29.79 19.12
CA ARG A 260 31.58 -29.89 20.59
C ARG A 260 30.30 -29.27 21.14
N LYS A 261 29.72 -28.26 20.46
CA LYS A 261 28.47 -27.59 20.86
C LYS A 261 27.20 -28.30 20.40
N ARG A 262 27.29 -29.41 19.66
CA ARG A 262 26.13 -30.20 19.28
C ARG A 262 25.68 -30.99 20.52
N PRO A 263 24.53 -30.68 21.14
CA PRO A 263 24.03 -31.50 22.23
C PRO A 263 23.78 -32.91 21.68
N ALA A 264 24.22 -33.93 22.43
CA ALA A 264 23.94 -35.31 22.10
C ALA A 264 22.42 -35.47 21.89
N PRO A 265 21.97 -36.20 20.87
CA PRO A 265 20.56 -36.54 20.75
C PRO A 265 20.17 -37.30 22.03
N SER A 266 19.28 -36.70 22.81
CA SER A 266 18.69 -37.34 23.98
C SER A 266 18.06 -38.65 23.52
N ALA A 267 18.73 -39.77 23.86
CA ALA A 267 18.21 -41.10 23.66
C ALA A 267 16.98 -41.30 24.55
N THR A 268 15.95 -41.87 23.91
CA THR A 268 14.72 -42.51 24.41
C THR A 268 14.71 -42.98 25.86
#